data_AF-A0A8G2CNY2-F1
#
_entry.id   AF-A0A8G2CNY2-F1
#
_cell.length_a   1.000
_cell.length_b   1.000
_cell.length_c   1.000
_cell.angle_alpha   90.00
_cell.angle_beta   90.00
_cell.angle_gamma   90.00
#
_symmetry.space_group_name_H-M   'P 1'
#
loop_
_entity.id
_entity.type
_entity.pdbx_description
1 polymer ?
#
loop_
_entity_poly.entity_id
_entity_poly.type
_entity_poly.pdbx_seq_one_letter_code
_entity_poly.pdbx_strand_id
1 'polypeptide(L)'
;MKIKTIALLAGGVLSISAFALAATPAPIFKSESVKIPVPGAYFQGTDAAVLNQNCAYCHSAGFVNRQPVIPQAAWTGEVTKMKKVFGAPYSTAEIPKLVDALVARQKERK
;
A
#
# COMPACT_ATOMS: atom_id res chain seq x y z
N MET A 1 45.62 39.20 67.88
CA MET A 1 44.85 40.08 66.97
C MET A 1 45.74 40.57 65.84
N LYS A 2 45.71 39.91 64.66
CA LYS A 2 46.16 40.45 63.36
C LYS A 2 45.38 39.72 62.27
N ILE A 3 44.34 40.37 61.75
CA ILE A 3 43.54 39.91 60.62
C ILE A 3 44.34 40.25 59.36
N LYS A 4 44.61 39.26 58.50
CA LYS A 4 45.13 39.49 57.16
C LYS A 4 44.11 39.00 56.14
N THR A 5 43.41 39.97 55.56
CA THR A 5 42.64 39.86 54.32
C THR A 5 43.60 39.42 53.21
N ILE A 6 43.31 38.30 52.54
CA ILE A 6 44.00 37.91 51.30
C ILE A 6 43.00 37.94 50.16
N ALA A 7 43.47 38.57 49.08
CA ALA A 7 42.74 39.08 47.95
C ALA A 7 42.12 38.01 47.06
N LEU A 8 41.03 38.42 46.39
CA LEU A 8 40.55 37.86 45.14
C LEU A 8 41.72 37.64 44.16
N LEU A 9 41.85 36.43 43.63
CA LEU A 9 42.45 36.18 42.33
C LEU A 9 41.44 35.41 41.48
N ALA A 10 40.97 36.10 40.45
CA ALA A 10 40.26 35.53 39.33
C ALA A 10 41.19 34.64 38.48
N GLY A 11 40.64 33.59 37.88
CA GLY A 11 41.27 32.81 36.82
C GLY A 11 41.26 31.29 37.11
N GLY A 12 40.70 30.42 36.28
CA GLY A 12 40.13 30.62 34.96
C GLY A 12 39.42 29.36 34.45
N VAL A 13 38.35 29.61 33.70
CA VAL A 13 37.80 28.86 32.57
C VAL A 13 37.47 27.38 32.81
N LEU A 14 36.21 27.10 33.18
CA LEU A 14 35.53 25.87 32.80
C LEU A 14 35.38 25.88 31.26
N SER A 15 36.16 25.06 30.56
CA SER A 15 35.96 24.79 29.14
C SER A 15 34.69 23.97 28.95
N ILE A 16 33.57 24.65 28.70
CA ILE A 16 32.37 24.04 28.17
C ILE A 16 32.64 23.78 26.68
N SER A 17 33.01 22.55 26.34
CA SER A 17 33.06 22.11 24.95
C SER A 17 31.64 22.15 24.38
N ALA A 18 31.29 23.26 23.73
CA ALA A 18 30.05 23.38 22.98
C ALA A 18 30.11 22.42 21.80
N PHE A 19 29.52 21.23 21.95
CA PHE A 19 29.15 20.41 20.79
C PHE A 19 28.05 21.17 20.05
N ALA A 20 28.44 21.90 19.01
CA ALA A 20 27.49 22.47 18.05
C ALA A 20 26.79 21.29 17.35
N LEU A 21 25.54 21.04 17.73
CA LEU A 21 24.67 20.14 17.00
C LEU A 21 24.36 20.82 15.66
N ALA A 22 25.14 20.47 14.63
CA ALA A 22 24.87 20.96 13.28
C ALA A 22 23.51 20.42 12.84
N ALA A 23 22.48 21.26 12.90
CA ALA A 23 21.16 20.94 12.38
C ALA A 23 21.30 20.72 10.88
N THR A 24 21.07 19.49 10.42
CA THR A 24 20.97 19.22 8.98
C THR A 24 19.74 19.95 8.46
N PRO A 25 19.86 20.75 7.38
CA PRO A 25 18.70 21.39 6.79
C PRO A 25 17.72 20.32 6.31
N ALA A 26 16.44 20.52 6.64
CA ALA A 26 15.39 19.61 6.21
C ALA A 26 15.31 19.55 4.67
N PRO A 27 15.00 18.39 4.09
CA PRO A 27 14.84 18.29 2.64
C PRO A 27 13.70 19.20 2.15
N ILE A 28 13.94 19.90 1.04
CA ILE A 28 12.93 20.71 0.36
C ILE A 28 12.23 19.81 -0.67
N PHE A 29 10.97 19.46 -0.40
CA PHE A 29 10.15 18.74 -1.36
C PHE A 29 9.58 19.70 -2.40
N LYS A 30 9.60 19.29 -3.68
CA LYS A 30 8.93 19.99 -4.78
C LYS A 30 7.72 19.21 -5.24
N SER A 31 6.67 19.94 -5.62
CA SER A 31 5.49 19.32 -6.22
C SER A 31 5.82 18.86 -7.63
N GLU A 32 5.53 17.59 -7.93
CA GLU A 32 5.71 16.99 -9.25
C GLU A 32 4.38 16.44 -9.75
N SER A 33 4.14 16.54 -11.07
CA SER A 33 2.96 15.94 -11.71
C SER A 33 3.36 14.64 -12.39
N VAL A 34 2.74 13.52 -11.98
CA VAL A 34 2.97 12.21 -12.58
C VAL A 34 1.69 11.71 -13.24
N LYS A 35 1.77 11.34 -14.52
CA LYS A 35 0.67 10.67 -15.22
C LYS A 35 0.70 9.18 -14.93
N ILE A 36 -0.29 8.68 -14.22
CA ILE A 36 -0.43 7.25 -13.92
C ILE A 36 -1.31 6.60 -15.00
N PRO A 37 -0.87 5.49 -15.64
CA PRO A 37 -1.72 4.74 -16.54
C PRO A 37 -2.92 4.18 -15.77
N VAL A 38 -4.13 4.34 -16.32
CA VAL A 38 -5.35 3.84 -15.69
C VAL A 38 -5.36 2.32 -15.80
N PRO A 39 -5.35 1.56 -14.68
CA PRO A 39 -5.55 0.13 -14.74
C PRO A 39 -6.97 -0.09 -15.27
N GLY A 40 -7.08 -0.71 -16.46
CA GLY A 40 -8.35 -0.86 -17.17
C GLY A 40 -9.51 -1.24 -16.25
N ALA A 41 -10.63 -0.52 -16.37
CA ALA A 41 -11.77 -0.68 -15.48
C ALA A 41 -12.40 -2.07 -15.59
N TYR A 42 -12.37 -2.67 -16.78
CA TYR A 42 -13.11 -3.88 -17.14
C TYR A 42 -12.18 -5.03 -17.54
N PHE A 43 -12.68 -6.25 -17.35
CA PHE A 43 -12.05 -7.46 -17.86
C PHE A 43 -12.05 -7.44 -19.39
N GLN A 44 -10.99 -8.00 -19.98
CA GLN A 44 -10.80 -8.13 -21.42
C GLN A 44 -10.50 -9.58 -21.79
N GLY A 45 -10.66 -9.96 -23.06
CA GLY A 45 -10.39 -11.32 -23.53
C GLY A 45 -11.49 -12.33 -23.15
N THR A 46 -11.12 -13.61 -23.04
CA THR A 46 -12.07 -14.69 -22.78
C THR A 46 -12.75 -14.52 -21.43
N ASP A 47 -14.03 -14.87 -21.34
CA ASP A 47 -14.85 -14.75 -20.12
C ASP A 47 -15.00 -13.32 -19.57
N ALA A 48 -14.57 -12.29 -20.32
CA ALA A 48 -14.71 -10.90 -19.90
C ALA A 48 -16.17 -10.53 -19.65
N ALA A 49 -17.11 -11.03 -20.46
CA ALA A 49 -18.54 -10.73 -20.31
C ALA A 49 -19.08 -11.22 -18.96
N VAL A 50 -18.83 -12.48 -18.58
CA VAL A 50 -19.32 -13.03 -17.31
C VAL A 50 -18.65 -12.36 -16.11
N LEU A 51 -17.35 -12.02 -16.21
CA LEU A 51 -16.64 -11.34 -15.13
C LEU A 51 -17.05 -9.86 -15.00
N ASN A 52 -17.27 -9.15 -16.11
CA ASN A 52 -17.77 -7.77 -16.08
C ASN A 52 -19.18 -7.71 -15.53
N GLN A 53 -20.03 -8.70 -15.86
CA GLN A 53 -21.38 -8.78 -15.33
C GLN A 53 -21.42 -9.09 -13.83
N ASN A 54 -20.39 -9.68 -13.22
CA ASN A 54 -20.49 -10.18 -11.83
C ASN A 54 -19.45 -9.63 -10.86
N CYS A 55 -18.30 -9.18 -11.35
CA CYS A 55 -17.13 -8.84 -10.54
C CYS A 55 -16.68 -7.38 -10.68
N ALA A 56 -17.19 -6.63 -11.67
CA ALA A 56 -16.78 -5.25 -11.93
C ALA A 56 -17.73 -4.19 -11.30
N TYR A 57 -18.65 -4.60 -10.43
CA TYR A 57 -19.59 -3.68 -9.77
C TYR A 57 -18.93 -2.77 -8.74
N CYS A 58 -18.01 -3.31 -7.94
CA CYS A 58 -17.48 -2.62 -6.75
C CYS A 58 -16.03 -2.17 -6.92
N HIS A 59 -15.28 -2.80 -7.82
CA HIS A 59 -13.88 -2.49 -8.08
C HIS A 59 -13.53 -2.77 -9.55
N SER A 60 -12.43 -2.19 -10.02
CA SER A 60 -11.94 -2.49 -11.38
C SER A 60 -11.41 -3.91 -11.50
N ALA A 61 -11.33 -4.41 -12.74
CA ALA A 61 -10.66 -5.67 -13.05
C ALA A 61 -9.18 -5.69 -12.60
N GLY A 62 -8.56 -4.52 -12.44
CA GLY A 62 -7.20 -4.37 -11.93
C GLY A 62 -6.95 -4.98 -10.54
N PHE A 63 -7.97 -5.14 -9.69
CA PHE A 63 -7.84 -5.85 -8.40
C PHE A 63 -7.61 -7.34 -8.60
N VAL A 64 -8.35 -7.94 -9.53
CA VAL A 64 -8.25 -9.36 -9.88
C VAL A 64 -7.00 -9.63 -10.71
N ASN A 65 -6.71 -8.77 -11.69
CA ASN A 65 -5.56 -8.91 -12.59
C ASN A 65 -4.20 -8.70 -11.90
N ARG A 66 -4.15 -8.22 -10.66
CA ARG A 66 -2.91 -8.10 -9.88
C ARG A 66 -2.70 -9.22 -8.87
N GLN A 67 -3.65 -10.15 -8.76
CA GLN A 67 -3.45 -11.32 -7.91
C GLN A 67 -2.32 -12.20 -8.48
N PRO A 68 -1.52 -12.87 -7.64
CA PRO A 68 -0.62 -13.92 -8.09
C PRO A 68 -1.42 -15.06 -8.75
N VAL A 69 -0.71 -15.99 -9.41
CA VAL A 69 -1.33 -17.24 -9.85
C VAL A 69 -1.67 -18.05 -8.60
N ILE A 70 -2.96 -18.21 -8.31
CA ILE A 70 -3.46 -18.94 -7.15
C ILE A 70 -4.29 -20.16 -7.59
N PRO A 71 -4.37 -21.22 -6.75
CA PRO A 71 -5.15 -22.40 -7.07
C PRO A 71 -6.65 -22.12 -7.07
N GLN A 72 -7.42 -22.99 -7.73
CA GLN A 72 -8.88 -22.89 -7.82
C GLN A 72 -9.56 -22.76 -6.45
N ALA A 73 -9.09 -23.50 -5.45
CA ALA A 73 -9.63 -23.41 -4.09
C ALA A 73 -9.50 -22.01 -3.47
N ALA A 74 -8.40 -21.30 -3.76
CA ALA A 74 -8.20 -19.93 -3.30
C ALA A 74 -9.17 -18.96 -4.02
N TRP A 75 -9.37 -19.13 -5.34
CA TRP A 75 -10.39 -18.38 -6.06
C TRP A 75 -11.80 -18.63 -5.55
N THR A 76 -12.14 -19.88 -5.21
CA THR A 76 -13.42 -20.20 -4.57
C THR A 76 -13.60 -19.42 -3.27
N GLY A 77 -12.53 -19.31 -2.46
CA GLY A 77 -12.52 -18.47 -1.27
C GLY A 77 -12.80 -17.00 -1.57
N GLU A 78 -12.10 -16.41 -2.53
CA GLU A 78 -12.28 -14.99 -2.89
C GLU A 78 -13.66 -14.70 -3.48
N VAL A 79 -14.16 -15.52 -4.41
CA VAL A 79 -15.52 -15.34 -4.98
C VAL A 79 -16.57 -15.55 -3.89
N THR A 80 -16.43 -16.55 -3.03
CA THR A 80 -17.35 -16.75 -1.90
C THR A 80 -17.34 -15.57 -0.94
N LYS A 81 -16.17 -14.97 -0.68
CA LYS A 81 -16.02 -13.77 0.15
C LYS A 81 -16.73 -12.58 -0.47
N MET A 82 -16.56 -12.33 -1.77
CA MET A 82 -17.28 -11.26 -2.47
C MET A 82 -18.80 -11.42 -2.32
N LYS A 83 -19.33 -12.65 -2.41
CA LYS A 83 -20.75 -12.91 -2.15
C LYS A 83 -21.17 -12.71 -0.70
N LYS A 84 -20.52 -13.40 0.24
CA LYS A 84 -20.99 -13.53 1.62
C LYS A 84 -20.64 -12.34 2.50
N VAL A 85 -19.48 -11.74 2.28
CA VAL A 85 -18.96 -10.64 3.12
C VAL A 85 -19.25 -9.28 2.49
N PHE A 86 -19.07 -9.16 1.17
CA PHE A 86 -19.24 -7.88 0.46
C PHE A 86 -20.57 -7.75 -0.28
N GLY A 87 -21.42 -8.77 -0.27
CA GLY A 87 -22.78 -8.69 -0.79
C GLY A 87 -22.88 -8.65 -2.31
N ALA A 88 -21.90 -9.19 -3.05
CA ALA A 88 -21.94 -9.21 -4.50
C ALA A 88 -23.25 -9.86 -5.03
N PRO A 89 -23.90 -9.28 -6.07
CA PRO A 89 -25.29 -9.57 -6.40
C PRO A 89 -25.51 -10.82 -7.29
N TYR A 90 -24.57 -11.78 -7.31
CA TYR A 90 -24.74 -13.06 -8.01
C TYR A 90 -25.19 -14.17 -7.07
N SER A 91 -25.78 -15.23 -7.59
CA SER A 91 -26.22 -16.40 -6.81
C SER A 91 -25.05 -17.28 -6.36
N THR A 92 -25.23 -18.08 -5.30
CA THR A 92 -24.20 -19.05 -4.88
C THR A 92 -23.96 -20.15 -5.93
N ALA A 93 -24.96 -20.43 -6.77
CA ALA A 93 -24.84 -21.37 -7.89
C ALA A 93 -23.91 -20.87 -9.01
N GLU A 94 -23.64 -19.56 -9.09
CA GLU A 94 -22.73 -18.99 -10.08
C GLU A 94 -21.26 -19.07 -9.66
N ILE A 95 -20.97 -19.34 -8.38
CA ILE A 95 -19.60 -19.38 -7.85
C ILE A 95 -18.70 -20.30 -8.68
N PRO A 96 -19.07 -21.56 -9.00
CA PRO A 96 -18.21 -22.44 -9.80
C PRO A 96 -17.84 -21.85 -11.16
N LYS A 97 -18.83 -21.29 -11.89
CA LYS A 97 -18.62 -20.68 -13.20
C LYS A 97 -17.67 -19.47 -13.13
N LEU A 98 -17.84 -18.62 -12.11
CA LEU A 98 -16.98 -17.46 -11.91
C LEU A 98 -15.55 -17.87 -11.56
N VAL A 99 -15.40 -18.89 -10.71
CA VAL A 99 -14.08 -19.45 -10.35
C VAL A 99 -13.38 -20.03 -11.57
N ASP A 100 -14.08 -20.79 -12.41
CA ASP A 100 -13.50 -21.38 -13.61
C ASP A 100 -13.01 -20.30 -14.58
N ALA A 101 -13.80 -19.24 -14.79
CA ALA A 101 -13.41 -18.08 -15.59
C ALA A 101 -12.16 -17.36 -15.04
N LEU A 102 -12.07 -17.20 -13.71
CA LEU A 102 -10.91 -16.58 -13.06
C LEU A 102 -9.65 -17.44 -13.19
N VAL A 103 -9.79 -18.77 -13.04
CA VAL A 103 -8.68 -19.73 -13.22
C VAL A 103 -8.22 -19.75 -14.68
N ALA A 104 -9.15 -19.76 -15.64
CA ALA A 104 -8.83 -19.69 -17.07
C ALA A 104 -8.08 -18.40 -17.41
N ARG A 105 -8.54 -17.27 -16.88
CA ARG A 105 -7.90 -15.96 -17.04
C ARG A 105 -6.45 -15.91 -16.56
N GLN A 106 -6.07 -16.67 -15.54
CA GLN A 106 -4.65 -16.70 -15.11
C GLN A 106 -3.72 -17.21 -16.22
N LYS A 107 -4.22 -18.04 -17.14
CA LYS A 107 -3.46 -18.58 -18.27
C LYS A 107 -3.19 -17.55 -19.36
N GLU A 108 -4.07 -16.56 -19.49
CA GLU A 108 -3.97 -15.46 -20.47
C GLU A 108 -3.02 -14.33 -20.03
N ARG A 109 -2.51 -14.39 -18.79
CA ARG A 109 -1.60 -13.38 -18.22
C ARG A 109 -0.11 -13.76 -18.35
N LYS A 110 0.21 -14.83 -19.07
CA LYS A 110 1.60 -15.19 -19.42
C LYS A 110 2.01 -14.45 -20.68
#